data_AF-A0A8J5ZSU1-F1
#
_entry.id   AF-A0A8J5ZSU1-F1
#
_cell.length_a   1.000
_cell.length_b   1.000
_cell.length_c   1.000
_cell.angle_alpha   90.00
_cell.angle_beta   90.00
_cell.angle_gamma   90.00
#
_symmetry.space_group_name_H-M   'P 1'
#
loop_
_entity.id
_entity.type
_entity.pdbx_description
1 polymer ?
#
loop_
_entity_poly.entity_id
_entity_poly.type
_entity_poly.pdbx_seq_one_letter_code
_entity_poly.pdbx_strand_id
1 'polypeptide(L)'
;MAGAAPTTAFGQAVIGPPGSGKTTYCLGMSEFLRALGRRVAVVNLDPANEGLPYECAVDVSELVGLGDVMDALRLGPNGGLLYCMEYLEANLDWLRAKLEPLRGHYFLFDCPGQVELCTHHGALRMDSHYCTDPAKFISVLCTSLATMLHVELPHVNLLSKMDLIEHYGKLAFNLDYYTEVLDLSYLLDHLASDPFFRHYHQLNEKLVQLIEDYSLVSFIPLNIQDKESIQRVLQAVDKANGYCFGVQEQRSLEAMMSAAMGADFHFSSYPCSLATAKKGDMGPEMATSTLVGD
;
A
#
# COMPACT_ATOMS: atom_id res chain seq x y z
N MET A 1 38.36 -7.01 0.47
CA MET A 1 37.08 -6.63 1.09
C MET A 1 36.02 -6.72 0.01
N ALA A 2 35.19 -7.75 0.04
CA ALA A 2 34.06 -7.85 -0.88
C ALA A 2 33.03 -6.80 -0.47
N GLY A 3 32.80 -5.80 -1.32
CA GLY A 3 31.70 -4.86 -1.13
C GLY A 3 30.40 -5.64 -1.12
N ALA A 4 29.69 -5.61 0.01
CA ALA A 4 28.35 -6.16 0.08
C ALA A 4 27.50 -5.47 -0.98
N ALA A 5 26.95 -6.24 -1.93
CA ALA A 5 26.01 -5.71 -2.90
C ALA A 5 24.87 -5.00 -2.13
N PRO A 6 24.40 -3.83 -2.57
CA PRO A 6 23.30 -3.16 -1.91
C PRO A 6 22.10 -4.12 -1.91
N THR A 7 21.72 -4.60 -0.73
CA THR A 7 20.49 -5.35 -0.54
C THR A 7 19.35 -4.37 -0.72
N THR A 8 18.60 -4.51 -1.81
CA THR A 8 17.40 -3.73 -2.06
C THR A 8 16.45 -3.90 -0.88
N ALA A 9 16.10 -2.78 -0.23
CA ALA A 9 15.12 -2.75 0.83
C ALA A 9 13.74 -2.54 0.23
N PHE A 10 12.75 -3.22 0.79
CA PHE A 10 11.35 -3.09 0.40
C PHE A 10 10.52 -2.70 1.61
N GLY A 11 9.43 -2.01 1.34
CA GLY A 11 8.49 -1.61 2.37
C GLY A 11 7.32 -0.86 1.80
N GLN A 12 6.49 -0.39 2.72
CA GLN A 12 5.29 0.41 2.44
C GLN A 12 5.23 1.52 3.47
N ALA A 13 5.04 2.75 2.98
CA ALA A 13 4.54 3.84 3.81
C ALA A 13 3.01 3.74 3.86
N VAL A 14 2.42 4.05 5.01
CA VAL A 14 0.97 3.92 5.24
C VAL A 14 0.44 5.28 5.62
N ILE A 15 -0.36 5.86 4.73
CA ILE A 15 -0.78 7.26 4.79
C ILE A 15 -2.29 7.33 4.67
N GLY A 16 -2.88 8.39 5.19
CA GLY A 16 -4.32 8.58 5.20
C GLY A 16 -4.80 9.42 6.37
N PRO A 17 -6.03 9.94 6.30
CA PRO A 17 -6.59 10.83 7.31
C PRO A 17 -6.62 10.19 8.72
N PRO A 18 -6.82 10.98 9.78
CA PRO A 18 -6.96 10.47 11.13
C PRO A 18 -8.17 9.53 11.18
N GLY A 19 -8.04 8.41 11.90
CA GLY A 19 -9.13 7.44 12.02
C GLY A 19 -9.31 6.48 10.84
N SER A 20 -8.57 6.60 9.73
CA SER A 20 -8.65 5.61 8.63
C SER A 20 -8.12 4.21 9.00
N GLY A 21 -7.43 4.07 10.15
CA GLY A 21 -6.94 2.80 10.67
C GLY A 21 -5.53 2.42 10.17
N LYS A 22 -4.64 3.40 9.98
CA LYS A 22 -3.22 3.18 9.62
C LYS A 22 -2.47 2.31 10.63
N THR A 23 -2.52 2.66 11.91
CA THR A 23 -1.90 1.86 12.98
C THR A 23 -2.48 0.44 13.06
N THR A 24 -3.80 0.30 12.88
CA THR A 24 -4.46 -1.02 12.81
C THR A 24 -3.97 -1.84 11.60
N TYR A 25 -3.75 -1.19 10.46
CA TYR A 25 -3.16 -1.83 9.29
C TYR A 25 -1.75 -2.33 9.56
N CYS A 26 -0.89 -1.48 10.12
CA CYS A 26 0.49 -1.83 10.43
C CYS A 26 0.56 -3.03 11.37
N LEU A 27 -0.32 -3.09 12.38
CA LEU A 27 -0.47 -4.27 13.24
C LEU A 27 -0.82 -5.51 12.41
N GLY A 28 -1.99 -5.53 11.77
CA GLY A 28 -2.50 -6.74 11.10
C GLY A 28 -1.62 -7.19 9.93
N MET A 29 -1.07 -6.25 9.16
CA MET A 29 -0.13 -6.55 8.08
C MET A 29 1.19 -7.10 8.64
N SER A 30 1.71 -6.55 9.75
CA SER A 30 2.95 -7.07 10.36
C SER A 30 2.78 -8.51 10.84
N GLU A 31 1.64 -8.84 11.45
CA GLU A 31 1.32 -10.20 11.91
C GLU A 31 1.17 -11.15 10.73
N PHE A 32 0.45 -10.72 9.68
CA PHE A 32 0.27 -11.51 8.47
C PHE A 32 1.60 -11.82 7.77
N LEU A 33 2.45 -10.81 7.58
CA LEU A 33 3.77 -10.98 6.96
C LEU A 33 4.69 -11.86 7.81
N ARG A 34 4.69 -11.71 9.14
CA ARG A 34 5.44 -12.61 10.05
C ARG A 34 4.93 -14.05 9.95
N ALA A 35 3.61 -14.25 9.87
CA ALA A 35 3.02 -15.57 9.66
C ALA A 35 3.45 -16.19 8.32
N LEU A 36 3.65 -15.38 7.28
CA LEU A 36 4.23 -15.78 5.99
C LEU A 36 5.74 -16.13 6.06
N GLY A 37 6.40 -15.90 7.20
CA GLY A 37 7.83 -16.09 7.39
C GLY A 37 8.68 -14.89 6.97
N ARG A 38 8.06 -13.74 6.67
CA ARG A 38 8.80 -12.51 6.35
C ARG A 38 9.38 -11.91 7.63
N ARG A 39 10.61 -11.40 7.52
CA ARG A 39 11.19 -10.53 8.55
C ARG A 39 10.62 -9.13 8.35
N VAL A 40 9.93 -8.59 9.35
CA VAL A 40 9.22 -7.30 9.26
C VAL A 40 9.69 -6.37 10.38
N ALA A 41 9.92 -5.12 10.03
CA ALA A 41 10.18 -4.03 10.97
C ALA A 41 9.10 -2.97 10.82
N VAL A 42 8.38 -2.68 11.91
CA VAL A 42 7.39 -1.60 11.96
C VAL A 42 8.07 -0.35 12.48
N VAL A 43 7.91 0.76 11.76
CA VAL A 43 8.51 2.07 12.03
C VAL A 43 7.38 3.05 12.28
N ASN A 44 7.26 3.56 13.51
CA ASN A 44 6.31 4.62 13.83
C ASN A 44 6.91 5.98 13.50
N LEU A 45 6.29 6.70 12.57
CA LEU A 45 6.60 8.09 12.23
C LEU A 45 5.54 9.08 12.73
N ASP A 46 4.53 8.62 13.47
CA ASP A 46 3.52 9.47 14.08
C ASP A 46 3.93 9.86 15.53
N PRO A 47 4.41 11.10 15.77
CA PRO A 47 4.82 11.55 17.10
C PRO A 47 3.63 11.82 18.04
N ALA A 48 2.39 11.76 17.54
CA ALA A 48 1.18 11.90 18.32
C ALA A 48 0.62 10.55 18.83
N ASN A 49 1.23 9.43 18.44
CA ASN A 49 0.73 8.11 18.77
C ASN A 49 1.35 7.55 20.06
N GLU A 50 0.65 7.72 21.18
CA GLU A 50 1.15 7.32 22.51
C GLU A 50 0.91 5.84 22.86
N GLY A 51 0.10 5.13 22.07
CA GLY A 51 -0.41 3.78 22.40
C GLY A 51 -0.24 2.78 21.27
N LEU A 52 1.01 2.48 20.92
CA LEU A 52 1.31 1.55 19.82
C LEU A 52 0.86 0.12 20.17
N PRO A 53 -0.02 -0.51 19.36
CA PRO A 53 -0.53 -1.85 19.63
C PRO A 53 0.41 -2.95 19.10
N TYR A 54 1.60 -2.59 18.63
CA TYR A 54 2.59 -3.49 18.02
C TYR A 54 3.99 -3.25 18.60
N GLU A 55 4.88 -4.23 18.45
CA GLU A 55 6.31 -4.05 18.72
C GLU A 55 6.91 -3.12 17.65
N CYS A 56 7.26 -1.91 18.08
CA CYS A 56 7.84 -0.88 17.23
C CYS A 56 9.36 -1.05 17.17
N ALA A 57 9.92 -1.18 15.96
CA ALA A 57 11.36 -1.33 15.76
C ALA A 57 12.09 0.02 15.81
N VAL A 58 11.42 1.09 15.36
CA VAL A 58 11.92 2.48 15.40
C VAL A 58 10.74 3.39 15.64
N ASP A 59 10.80 4.20 16.69
CA ASP A 59 9.76 5.17 17.03
C ASP A 59 10.31 6.60 16.97
N VAL A 60 9.65 7.47 16.20
CA VAL A 60 10.00 8.90 16.10
C VAL A 60 9.91 9.62 17.44
N SER A 61 9.11 9.11 18.40
CA SER A 61 9.03 9.68 19.74
C SER A 61 10.38 9.67 20.48
N GLU A 62 11.31 8.76 20.11
CA GLU A 62 12.69 8.75 20.62
C GLU A 62 13.54 9.93 20.13
N LEU A 63 13.16 10.53 19.00
CA LEU A 63 13.81 11.71 18.41
C LEU A 63 13.09 12.99 18.83
N VAL A 64 11.77 13.03 18.71
CA VAL A 64 10.92 14.19 18.97
C VAL A 64 9.50 13.78 19.34
N GLY A 65 9.06 14.19 20.53
CA GLY A 65 7.71 13.96 21.04
C GLY A 65 6.79 15.17 20.83
N LEU A 66 5.54 14.95 20.40
CA LEU A 66 4.60 16.04 20.15
C LEU A 66 4.30 16.86 21.42
N GLY A 67 4.10 16.19 22.57
CA GLY A 67 3.82 16.85 23.85
C GLY A 67 4.92 17.83 24.27
N ASP A 68 6.17 17.38 24.21
CA ASP A 68 7.34 18.19 24.57
C ASP A 68 7.49 19.43 23.67
N VAL A 69 7.22 19.27 22.37
CA VAL A 69 7.26 20.35 21.39
C VAL A 69 6.15 21.37 21.66
N MET A 70 4.93 20.90 21.91
CA MET A 70 3.79 21.77 22.22
C MET A 70 4.05 22.61 23.48
N ASP A 71 4.60 21.99 24.52
CA ASP A 71 4.90 22.66 25.79
C ASP A 71 6.07 23.65 25.66
N ALA A 72 7.16 23.24 24.99
CA ALA A 72 8.36 24.06 24.85
C ALA A 72 8.16 25.27 23.93
N LEU A 73 7.48 25.08 22.80
CA LEU A 73 7.29 26.10 21.77
C LEU A 73 5.95 26.82 21.87
N ARG A 74 5.07 26.42 22.80
CA ARG A 74 3.70 26.92 22.97
C ARG A 74 2.88 26.83 21.67
N LEU A 75 3.06 25.73 20.95
CA LEU A 75 2.35 25.44 19.72
C LEU A 75 1.07 24.65 20.00
N GLY A 76 0.06 24.85 19.17
CA GLY A 76 -1.10 23.95 19.13
C GLY A 76 -0.75 22.60 18.49
N PRO A 77 -1.63 21.58 18.57
CA PRO A 77 -1.36 20.22 18.10
C PRO A 77 -0.86 20.14 16.65
N ASN A 78 -1.47 20.90 15.73
CA ASN A 78 -1.07 20.89 14.32
C ASN A 78 0.32 21.53 14.11
N GLY A 79 0.57 22.65 14.79
CA GLY A 79 1.86 23.34 14.71
C GLY A 79 3.00 22.53 15.33
N GLY A 80 2.72 21.85 16.44
CA GLY A 80 3.67 20.92 17.06
C GLY A 80 3.96 19.73 16.15
N LEU A 81 2.94 19.16 15.50
CA LEU A 81 3.12 18.03 14.59
C LEU A 81 3.94 18.42 13.36
N LEU A 82 3.67 19.57 12.75
CA LEU A 82 4.48 20.10 11.64
C LEU A 82 5.94 20.26 12.06
N TYR A 83 6.20 20.84 13.23
CA TYR A 83 7.55 20.97 13.77
C TYR A 83 8.23 19.61 13.96
N CYS A 84 7.53 18.60 14.50
CA CYS A 84 8.08 17.24 14.63
C CYS A 84 8.50 16.66 13.28
N MET A 85 7.70 16.89 12.23
CA MET A 85 8.02 16.41 10.88
C MET A 85 9.21 17.13 10.26
N GLU A 86 9.28 18.46 10.38
CA GLU A 86 10.44 19.25 9.94
C GLU A 86 11.72 18.84 10.70
N TYR A 87 11.59 18.55 12.00
CA TYR A 87 12.70 18.09 12.82
C TYR A 87 13.18 16.69 12.40
N LEU A 88 12.25 15.77 12.07
CA LEU A 88 12.60 14.47 11.50
C LEU A 88 13.30 14.62 10.15
N GLU A 89 12.80 15.49 9.27
CA GLU A 89 13.41 15.75 7.96
C GLU A 89 14.82 16.33 8.08
N ALA A 90 15.04 17.25 9.01
CA ALA A 90 16.38 17.79 9.31
C ALA A 90 17.33 16.75 9.91
N ASN A 91 16.80 15.63 10.43
CA ASN A 91 17.56 14.58 11.12
C ASN A 91 17.35 13.19 10.46
N LEU A 92 17.17 13.11 9.14
CA LEU A 92 17.00 11.83 8.44
C LEU A 92 18.17 10.85 8.63
N ASP A 93 19.36 11.35 8.95
CA ASP A 93 20.51 10.51 9.31
C ASP A 93 20.26 9.66 10.57
N TRP A 94 19.50 10.18 11.53
CA TRP A 94 19.06 9.42 12.71
C TRP A 94 18.20 8.24 12.29
N LEU A 95 17.19 8.48 11.42
CA LEU A 95 16.32 7.42 10.92
C LEU A 95 17.12 6.39 10.13
N ARG A 96 18.00 6.84 9.23
CA ARG A 96 18.89 5.95 8.47
C ARG A 96 19.75 5.07 9.38
N ALA A 97 20.34 5.64 10.43
CA ALA A 97 21.15 4.90 11.40
C ALA A 97 20.34 3.85 12.17
N LYS A 98 19.05 4.12 12.45
CA LYS A 98 18.13 3.16 13.09
C LYS A 98 17.69 2.05 12.15
N LEU A 99 17.55 2.32 10.86
CA LEU A 99 17.14 1.32 9.84
C LEU A 99 18.31 0.43 9.37
N GLU A 100 19.55 0.92 9.45
CA GLU A 100 20.74 0.20 8.98
C GLU A 100 20.94 -1.20 9.61
N PRO A 101 20.76 -1.41 10.94
CA PRO A 101 20.82 -2.73 11.55
C PRO A 101 19.68 -3.66 11.12
N LEU A 102 18.58 -3.09 10.60
CA LEU A 102 17.39 -3.81 10.17
C LEU A 102 17.43 -4.17 8.69
N ARG A 103 18.61 -4.12 8.04
CA ARG A 103 18.77 -4.52 6.64
C ARG A 103 18.22 -5.92 6.35
N GLY A 104 17.45 -6.00 5.27
CA GLY A 104 16.78 -7.23 4.83
C GLY A 104 15.50 -7.56 5.59
N HIS A 105 14.97 -6.64 6.42
CA HIS A 105 13.58 -6.66 6.82
C HIS A 105 12.72 -5.96 5.76
N TYR A 106 11.44 -6.34 5.72
CA TYR A 106 10.40 -5.58 5.06
C TYR A 106 9.94 -4.46 6.01
N PHE A 107 9.90 -3.22 5.53
CA PHE A 107 9.57 -2.07 6.37
C PHE A 107 8.09 -1.68 6.26
N LEU A 108 7.44 -1.46 7.39
CA LEU A 108 6.10 -0.89 7.50
C LEU A 108 6.21 0.47 8.19
N PHE A 109 6.00 1.57 7.47
CA PHE A 109 6.01 2.91 8.08
C PHE A 109 4.59 3.36 8.40
N ASP A 110 4.29 3.55 9.68
CA ASP A 110 3.04 4.16 10.17
C ASP A 110 3.22 5.68 10.19
N CYS A 111 2.62 6.37 9.22
CA CYS A 111 2.79 7.82 9.05
C CYS A 111 1.71 8.60 9.83
N PRO A 112 2.00 9.86 10.22
CA PRO A 112 1.05 10.70 10.93
C PRO A 112 -0.23 10.91 10.13
N GLY A 113 -1.36 11.01 10.84
CA GLY A 113 -2.67 11.03 10.21
C GLY A 113 -3.13 12.33 9.57
N GLN A 114 -2.40 13.44 9.69
CA GLN A 114 -2.89 14.73 9.18
C GLN A 114 -2.74 14.87 7.66
N VAL A 115 -3.86 15.17 7.00
CA VAL A 115 -3.98 15.24 5.53
C VAL A 115 -3.01 16.24 4.90
N GLU A 116 -2.72 17.36 5.57
CA GLU A 116 -1.78 18.40 5.09
C GLU A 116 -0.31 17.96 5.16
N LEU A 117 0.02 16.98 6.01
CA LEU A 117 1.37 16.38 6.14
C LEU A 117 1.52 15.10 5.29
N CYS A 118 0.41 14.60 4.73
CA CYS A 118 0.33 13.35 3.97
C CYS A 118 0.70 13.50 2.49
N THR A 119 0.93 14.72 1.99
CA THR A 119 1.12 15.03 0.56
C THR A 119 2.46 14.60 -0.04
N HIS A 120 3.39 14.06 0.77
CA HIS A 120 4.76 13.81 0.31
C HIS A 120 5.21 12.33 0.23
N HIS A 121 4.43 11.36 0.71
CA HIS A 121 4.89 9.96 0.77
C HIS A 121 3.77 8.97 0.36
N GLY A 122 4.09 7.69 0.09
CA GLY A 122 3.23 6.74 -0.62
C GLY A 122 2.24 5.90 0.24
N ALA A 123 1.21 5.37 -0.45
CA ALA A 123 0.04 4.57 -0.04
C ALA A 123 -1.01 5.27 0.87
N LEU A 124 -2.00 5.89 0.22
CA LEU A 124 -3.16 6.54 0.79
C LEU A 124 -4.30 5.56 1.10
N ARG A 125 -4.79 5.61 2.34
CA ARG A 125 -5.87 4.77 2.85
C ARG A 125 -7.05 5.64 3.28
N MET A 126 -8.22 5.34 2.73
CA MET A 126 -9.46 6.08 2.96
C MET A 126 -10.50 5.21 3.69
N ASP A 127 -11.36 5.83 4.48
CA ASP A 127 -12.42 5.14 5.23
C ASP A 127 -13.62 4.83 4.30
N SER A 128 -14.17 3.61 4.37
CA SER A 128 -15.38 3.23 3.61
C SER A 128 -16.57 4.16 3.89
N HIS A 129 -16.62 4.80 5.07
CA HIS A 129 -17.64 5.78 5.40
C HIS A 129 -17.72 6.95 4.41
N TYR A 130 -16.62 7.30 3.71
CA TYR A 130 -16.65 8.35 2.68
C TYR A 130 -17.50 7.97 1.46
N CYS A 131 -17.78 6.68 1.23
CA CYS A 131 -18.64 6.20 0.13
C CYS A 131 -20.13 6.45 0.38
N THR A 132 -20.53 6.81 1.62
CA THR A 132 -21.93 7.07 2.00
C THR A 132 -22.47 8.39 1.44
N ASP A 133 -21.58 9.32 1.06
CA ASP A 133 -21.93 10.67 0.64
C ASP A 133 -21.18 11.02 -0.65
N PRO A 134 -21.89 11.36 -1.74
CA PRO A 134 -21.28 11.69 -3.02
C PRO A 134 -20.27 12.84 -2.97
N ALA A 135 -20.55 13.89 -2.20
CA ALA A 135 -19.67 15.06 -2.11
C ALA A 135 -18.37 14.68 -1.39
N LYS A 136 -18.48 13.89 -0.31
CA LYS A 136 -17.30 13.37 0.40
C LYS A 136 -16.49 12.44 -0.51
N PHE A 137 -17.15 11.55 -1.25
CA PHE A 137 -16.46 10.63 -2.15
C PHE A 137 -15.69 11.36 -3.25
N ILE A 138 -16.27 12.35 -3.92
CA ILE A 138 -15.56 13.16 -4.93
C ILE A 138 -14.35 13.89 -4.32
N SER A 139 -14.49 14.44 -3.11
CA SER A 139 -13.37 15.08 -2.41
C SER A 139 -12.21 14.10 -2.15
N VAL A 140 -12.54 12.87 -1.77
CA VAL A 140 -11.56 11.79 -1.60
C VAL A 140 -10.87 11.42 -2.92
N LEU A 141 -11.62 11.35 -4.03
CA LEU A 141 -11.06 11.08 -5.35
C LEU A 141 -10.08 12.18 -5.79
N CYS A 142 -10.47 13.45 -5.64
CA CYS A 142 -9.60 14.59 -5.94
C CYS A 142 -8.32 14.57 -5.10
N THR A 143 -8.44 14.28 -3.81
CA THR A 143 -7.28 14.19 -2.92
C THR A 143 -6.37 13.02 -3.31
N SER A 144 -6.93 11.87 -3.65
CA SER A 144 -6.18 10.68 -4.07
C SER A 144 -5.44 10.94 -5.38
N LEU A 145 -6.12 11.55 -6.37
CA LEU A 145 -5.52 11.94 -7.64
C LEU A 145 -4.40 12.96 -7.44
N ALA A 146 -4.61 13.99 -6.61
CA ALA A 146 -3.60 15.00 -6.31
C ALA A 146 -2.37 14.36 -5.65
N THR A 147 -2.54 13.45 -4.70
CA THR A 147 -1.42 12.73 -4.07
C THR A 147 -0.69 11.85 -5.08
N MET A 148 -1.41 11.12 -5.94
CA MET A 148 -0.80 10.29 -6.99
C MET A 148 -0.01 11.11 -8.02
N LEU A 149 -0.44 12.33 -8.33
CA LEU A 149 0.28 13.21 -9.26
C LEU A 149 1.51 13.87 -8.63
N HIS A 150 1.44 14.24 -7.35
CA HIS A 150 2.59 14.85 -6.65
C HIS A 150 3.62 13.82 -6.19
N VAL A 151 3.18 12.62 -5.83
CA VAL A 151 4.03 11.53 -5.36
C VAL A 151 4.27 10.60 -6.55
N GLU A 152 5.37 10.81 -7.27
CA GLU A 152 5.80 9.97 -8.40
C GLU A 152 6.30 8.58 -7.97
N LEU A 153 5.64 7.95 -6.99
CA LEU A 153 5.95 6.62 -6.46
C LEU A 153 4.80 5.65 -6.74
N PRO A 154 5.08 4.33 -6.84
CA PRO A 154 4.05 3.31 -6.94
C PRO A 154 3.05 3.42 -5.78
N HIS A 155 1.79 3.66 -6.11
CA HIS A 155 0.76 3.99 -5.14
C HIS A 155 -0.38 2.97 -5.18
N VAL A 156 -0.81 2.48 -4.02
CA VAL A 156 -1.98 1.61 -3.87
C VAL A 156 -2.99 2.32 -2.99
N ASN A 157 -4.16 2.66 -3.54
CA ASN A 157 -5.24 3.21 -2.71
C ASN A 157 -6.02 2.08 -2.04
N LEU A 158 -6.33 2.25 -0.75
CA LEU A 158 -7.09 1.26 0.01
C LEU A 158 -8.40 1.87 0.53
N LEU A 159 -9.50 1.16 0.33
CA LEU A 159 -10.77 1.43 1.02
C LEU A 159 -10.84 0.56 2.26
N SER A 160 -10.70 1.18 3.43
CA SER A 160 -10.63 0.49 4.71
C SER A 160 -11.96 0.39 5.43
N LYS A 161 -12.00 -0.46 6.47
CA LYS A 161 -13.20 -0.70 7.29
C LYS A 161 -14.39 -1.18 6.46
N MET A 162 -14.12 -2.05 5.51
CA MET A 162 -15.15 -2.61 4.64
C MET A 162 -16.19 -3.44 5.41
N ASP A 163 -15.82 -3.97 6.56
CA ASP A 163 -16.71 -4.63 7.52
C ASP A 163 -17.83 -3.70 8.05
N LEU A 164 -17.58 -2.40 8.14
CA LEU A 164 -18.57 -1.44 8.65
C LEU A 164 -19.54 -0.95 7.58
N ILE A 165 -19.31 -1.27 6.30
CA ILE A 165 -20.13 -0.75 5.20
C ILE A 165 -21.58 -1.21 5.28
N GLU A 166 -21.81 -2.44 5.75
CA GLU A 166 -23.15 -2.99 5.98
C GLU A 166 -23.88 -2.26 7.12
N HIS A 167 -23.14 -1.72 8.08
CA HIS A 167 -23.67 -0.94 9.19
C HIS A 167 -23.97 0.52 8.81
N TYR A 168 -23.33 1.06 7.76
CA TYR A 168 -23.56 2.42 7.28
C TYR A 168 -24.81 2.57 6.40
N GLY A 169 -25.49 1.47 6.08
CA GLY A 169 -26.75 1.46 5.34
C GLY A 169 -26.60 0.94 3.90
N LYS A 170 -27.67 1.06 3.10
CA LYS A 170 -27.60 0.69 1.68
C LYS A 170 -26.81 1.75 0.92
N LEU A 171 -25.66 1.35 0.37
CA LEU A 171 -24.95 2.15 -0.62
C LEU A 171 -25.85 2.47 -1.81
N ALA A 172 -25.63 3.63 -2.43
CA ALA A 172 -26.35 4.01 -3.64
C ALA A 172 -26.00 3.10 -4.83
N PHE A 173 -24.77 2.58 -4.86
CA PHE A 173 -24.23 1.74 -5.93
C PHE A 173 -23.57 0.47 -5.39
N ASN A 174 -23.25 -0.48 -6.27
CA ASN A 174 -22.47 -1.67 -5.93
C ASN A 174 -21.05 -1.29 -5.52
N LEU A 175 -20.36 -2.18 -4.81
CA LEU A 175 -19.02 -1.90 -4.34
C LEU A 175 -18.02 -1.66 -5.49
N ASP A 176 -18.21 -2.37 -6.60
CA ASP A 176 -17.34 -2.25 -7.78
C ASP A 176 -17.34 -0.83 -8.35
N TYR A 177 -18.46 -0.12 -8.27
CA TYR A 177 -18.57 1.28 -8.66
C TYR A 177 -17.59 2.16 -7.88
N TYR A 178 -17.47 1.96 -6.56
CA TYR A 178 -16.59 2.76 -5.72
C TYR A 178 -15.13 2.30 -5.78
N THR A 179 -14.88 1.00 -5.98
CA THR A 179 -13.50 0.47 -6.07
C THR A 179 -12.86 0.74 -7.42
N GLU A 180 -13.61 0.63 -8.51
CA GLU A 180 -13.12 0.88 -9.87
C GLU A 180 -13.39 2.30 -10.35
N VAL A 181 -14.08 3.12 -9.53
CA VAL A 181 -14.41 4.52 -9.84
C VAL A 181 -15.13 4.61 -11.20
N LEU A 182 -16.17 3.78 -11.35
CA LEU A 182 -16.91 3.67 -12.61
C LEU A 182 -17.88 4.84 -12.75
N ASP A 183 -17.97 5.40 -13.95
CA ASP A 183 -18.98 6.38 -14.41
C ASP A 183 -19.50 7.32 -13.30
N LEU A 184 -18.69 8.31 -12.95
CA LEU A 184 -18.98 9.25 -11.87
C LEU A 184 -20.15 10.20 -12.19
N SER A 185 -20.68 10.17 -13.42
CA SER A 185 -21.86 10.94 -13.82
C SER A 185 -23.09 10.63 -12.96
N TYR A 186 -23.24 9.38 -12.49
CA TYR A 186 -24.31 9.00 -11.57
C TYR A 186 -24.24 9.73 -10.21
N LEU A 187 -23.03 10.07 -9.75
CA LEU A 187 -22.86 10.87 -8.52
C LEU A 187 -23.23 12.33 -8.74
N LEU A 188 -23.02 12.87 -9.95
CA LEU A 188 -23.43 14.23 -10.29
C LEU A 188 -24.95 14.40 -10.20
N ASP A 189 -25.70 13.42 -10.69
CA ASP A 189 -27.16 13.43 -10.59
C ASP A 189 -27.62 13.40 -9.12
N HIS A 190 -26.96 12.60 -8.28
CA HIS A 190 -27.25 12.57 -6.84
C HIS A 190 -26.87 13.88 -6.16
N LEU A 191 -25.78 14.53 -6.55
CA LEU A 191 -25.39 15.85 -6.03
C LEU A 191 -26.40 16.93 -6.43
N ALA A 192 -26.87 16.90 -7.67
CA ALA A 192 -27.84 17.85 -8.20
C ALA A 192 -29.22 17.79 -7.49
N SER A 193 -29.48 16.73 -6.72
CA SER A 193 -30.67 16.62 -5.88
C SER A 193 -30.66 17.61 -4.70
N ASP A 194 -29.47 18.01 -4.22
CA ASP A 194 -29.32 19.02 -3.19
C ASP A 194 -29.37 20.44 -3.81
N PRO A 195 -30.21 21.36 -3.28
CA PRO A 195 -30.29 22.73 -3.74
C PRO A 195 -28.95 23.49 -3.73
N PHE A 196 -28.06 23.19 -2.78
CA PHE A 196 -26.74 23.79 -2.68
C PHE A 196 -25.83 23.35 -3.83
N PHE A 197 -25.71 22.03 -4.05
CA PHE A 197 -24.81 21.48 -5.07
C PHE A 197 -25.32 21.72 -6.49
N ARG A 198 -26.63 21.91 -6.68
CA ARG A 198 -27.20 22.30 -7.98
C ARG A 198 -26.63 23.61 -8.51
N HIS A 199 -26.29 24.57 -7.64
CA HIS A 199 -25.66 25.82 -8.04
C HIS A 199 -24.24 25.62 -8.59
N TYR A 200 -23.56 24.56 -8.15
CA TYR A 200 -22.18 24.22 -8.51
C TYR A 200 -22.08 23.06 -9.50
N HIS A 201 -23.16 22.74 -10.21
CA HIS A 201 -23.21 21.59 -11.13
C HIS A 201 -22.06 21.60 -12.14
N GLN A 202 -21.82 22.73 -12.80
CA GLN A 202 -20.75 22.86 -13.80
C GLN A 202 -19.36 22.62 -13.20
N LEU A 203 -19.13 23.03 -11.94
CA LEU A 203 -17.87 22.78 -11.25
C LEU A 203 -17.72 21.30 -10.93
N ASN A 204 -18.75 20.67 -10.35
CA ASN A 204 -18.74 19.26 -10.01
C ASN A 204 -18.54 18.38 -11.26
N GLU A 205 -19.19 18.73 -12.37
CA GLU A 205 -19.03 18.07 -13.66
C GLU A 205 -17.57 18.14 -14.14
N LYS A 206 -16.92 19.31 -14.02
CA LYS A 206 -15.51 19.47 -14.40
C LYS A 206 -14.56 18.70 -13.49
N LEU A 207 -14.86 18.59 -12.19
CA LEU A 207 -14.09 17.77 -11.26
C LEU A 207 -14.20 16.29 -11.59
N VAL A 208 -15.42 15.82 -11.88
CA VAL A 208 -15.66 14.43 -12.30
C VAL A 208 -14.94 14.11 -13.60
N GLN A 209 -15.09 14.96 -14.62
CA GLN A 209 -14.38 14.80 -15.91
C GLN A 209 -12.87 14.71 -15.69
N LEU A 210 -12.29 15.56 -14.83
CA LEU A 210 -10.88 15.49 -14.51
C LEU A 210 -10.47 14.13 -13.91
N ILE A 211 -11.26 13.60 -12.96
CA ILE A 211 -10.95 12.31 -12.33
C ILE A 211 -11.01 11.18 -13.36
N GLU A 212 -12.06 11.16 -14.20
CA GLU A 212 -12.27 10.15 -15.23
C GLU A 212 -11.18 10.22 -16.32
N ASP A 213 -10.81 11.43 -16.76
CA ASP A 213 -9.79 11.63 -17.80
C ASP A 213 -8.41 11.08 -17.38
N TYR A 214 -8.05 11.21 -16.10
CA TYR A 214 -6.79 10.63 -15.60
C TYR A 214 -6.90 9.11 -15.43
N SER A 215 -8.06 8.57 -15.03
CA SER A 215 -8.29 7.13 -14.84
C SER A 215 -7.20 6.42 -13.99
N LEU A 216 -6.53 7.16 -13.08
CA LEU A 216 -5.44 6.65 -12.24
C LEU A 216 -5.93 6.09 -10.90
N VAL A 217 -7.11 6.54 -10.45
CA VAL A 217 -7.60 6.25 -9.10
C VAL A 217 -8.44 4.99 -9.13
N SER A 218 -7.93 3.94 -8.50
CA SER A 218 -8.68 2.73 -8.15
C SER A 218 -8.42 2.38 -6.69
N PHE A 219 -9.36 1.73 -6.02
CA PHE A 219 -9.22 1.30 -4.63
C PHE A 219 -9.34 -0.20 -4.47
N ILE A 220 -8.52 -0.76 -3.58
CA ILE A 220 -8.66 -2.15 -3.14
C ILE A 220 -9.43 -2.17 -1.82
N PRO A 221 -10.53 -2.92 -1.72
CA PRO A 221 -11.27 -3.07 -0.47
C PRO A 221 -10.43 -3.86 0.55
N LEU A 222 -10.30 -3.29 1.74
CA LEU A 222 -9.52 -3.82 2.84
C LEU A 222 -10.40 -4.04 4.08
N ASN A 223 -10.51 -5.30 4.48
CA ASN A 223 -10.90 -5.73 5.81
C ASN A 223 -9.68 -6.37 6.50
N ILE A 224 -9.20 -5.76 7.59
CA ILE A 224 -7.99 -6.24 8.30
C ILE A 224 -8.23 -7.54 9.08
N GLN A 225 -9.49 -7.97 9.23
CA GLN A 225 -9.83 -9.23 9.86
C GLN A 225 -9.92 -10.37 8.83
N ASP A 226 -10.05 -10.04 7.54
CA ASP A 226 -10.15 -11.01 6.46
C ASP A 226 -8.78 -11.28 5.83
N LYS A 227 -8.33 -12.52 5.93
CA LYS A 227 -7.05 -12.97 5.38
C LYS A 227 -6.98 -12.84 3.86
N GLU A 228 -8.08 -13.11 3.15
CA GLU A 228 -8.09 -12.99 1.69
C GLU A 228 -7.97 -11.54 1.24
N SER A 229 -8.64 -10.63 1.94
CA SER A 229 -8.52 -9.19 1.72
C SER A 229 -7.09 -8.69 1.95
N ILE A 230 -6.44 -9.08 3.05
CA ILE A 230 -5.02 -8.75 3.31
C ILE A 230 -4.12 -9.32 2.22
N GLN A 231 -4.35 -10.57 1.80
CA GLN A 231 -3.55 -11.21 0.75
C GLN A 231 -3.66 -10.47 -0.59
N ARG A 232 -4.87 -10.03 -0.98
CA ARG A 232 -5.08 -9.22 -2.19
C ARG A 232 -4.33 -7.90 -2.11
N VAL A 233 -4.39 -7.22 -0.97
CA VAL A 233 -3.62 -5.98 -0.74
C VAL A 233 -2.12 -6.25 -0.82
N LEU A 234 -1.62 -7.31 -0.17
CA LEU A 234 -0.21 -7.66 -0.21
C LEU A 234 0.28 -7.94 -1.63
N GLN A 235 -0.47 -8.70 -2.43
CA GLN A 235 -0.13 -8.96 -3.82
C GLN A 235 -0.04 -7.68 -4.66
N ALA A 236 -0.95 -6.74 -4.45
CA ALA A 236 -0.92 -5.45 -5.13
C ALA A 236 0.30 -4.61 -4.69
N VAL A 237 0.61 -4.58 -3.39
CA VAL A 237 1.77 -3.86 -2.85
C VAL A 237 3.08 -4.48 -3.33
N ASP A 238 3.23 -5.81 -3.26
CA ASP A 238 4.42 -6.54 -3.72
C ASP A 238 4.64 -6.39 -5.23
N LYS A 239 3.57 -6.24 -6.01
CA LYS A 239 3.64 -5.92 -7.44
C LYS A 239 4.07 -4.48 -7.66
N ALA A 240 3.53 -3.54 -6.89
CA ALA A 240 3.83 -2.11 -7.01
C ALA A 240 5.27 -1.78 -6.62
N ASN A 241 5.78 -2.37 -5.53
CA ASN A 241 7.14 -2.13 -5.03
C ASN A 241 8.19 -3.07 -5.65
N GLY A 242 7.79 -4.03 -6.49
CA GLY A 242 8.67 -4.99 -7.15
C GLY A 242 9.21 -6.12 -6.25
N TYR A 243 8.68 -6.27 -5.03
CA TYR A 243 9.05 -7.36 -4.12
C TYR A 243 8.79 -8.74 -4.71
N CYS A 244 7.76 -8.89 -5.55
CA CYS A 244 7.44 -10.13 -6.26
C CYS A 244 8.57 -10.68 -7.17
N PHE A 245 9.57 -9.86 -7.50
CA PHE A 245 10.77 -10.27 -8.25
C PHE A 245 11.96 -10.62 -7.33
N GLY A 246 11.77 -10.57 -6.01
CA GLY A 246 12.74 -10.99 -5.00
C GLY A 246 12.95 -12.51 -5.01
N VAL A 247 14.20 -12.94 -5.16
CA VAL A 247 14.63 -14.29 -5.56
C VAL A 247 14.33 -15.43 -4.54
N GLN A 248 13.66 -15.18 -3.41
CA GLN A 248 13.64 -16.14 -2.30
C GLN A 248 12.27 -16.66 -1.81
N GLU A 249 11.13 -16.06 -2.17
CA GLU A 249 9.87 -16.35 -1.45
C GLU A 249 8.82 -17.23 -2.15
N GLN A 250 8.94 -17.49 -3.46
CA GLN A 250 7.92 -18.28 -4.17
C GLN A 250 7.69 -19.66 -3.54
N ARG A 251 8.71 -20.23 -2.88
CA ARG A 251 8.62 -21.53 -2.18
C ARG A 251 7.84 -21.49 -0.86
N SER A 252 7.85 -20.37 -0.14
CA SER A 252 7.20 -20.28 1.19
C SER A 252 5.69 -20.10 1.07
N LEU A 253 5.24 -19.32 0.06
CA LEU A 253 3.82 -19.17 -0.23
C LEU A 253 3.21 -20.48 -0.74
N GLU A 254 3.91 -21.19 -1.63
CA GLU A 254 3.52 -22.53 -2.10
C GLU A 254 3.48 -23.54 -0.95
N ALA A 255 4.46 -23.53 -0.05
CA ALA A 255 4.48 -24.43 1.11
C ALA A 255 3.34 -24.15 2.11
N MET A 256 3.00 -22.87 2.33
CA MET A 256 1.94 -22.48 3.24
C MET A 256 0.54 -22.72 2.67
N MET A 257 0.37 -22.44 1.37
CA MET A 257 -0.85 -22.78 0.63
C MET A 257 -1.00 -24.30 0.50
N SER A 258 0.09 -25.05 0.28
CA SER A 258 0.07 -26.52 0.26
C SER A 258 -0.23 -27.13 1.62
N ALA A 259 0.20 -26.50 2.73
CA ALA A 259 -0.14 -26.94 4.08
C ALA A 259 -1.60 -26.63 4.45
N ALA A 260 -2.16 -25.53 3.93
CA ALA A 260 -3.56 -25.16 4.11
C ALA A 260 -4.51 -25.91 3.17
N MET A 261 -4.06 -26.27 1.97
CA MET A 261 -4.84 -26.94 0.90
C MET A 261 -4.49 -28.41 0.73
N GLY A 262 -4.31 -29.15 1.83
CA GLY A 262 -4.17 -30.61 1.83
C GLY A 262 -5.39 -31.39 1.29
N ALA A 263 -6.26 -30.78 0.49
CA ALA A 263 -7.30 -31.43 -0.29
C ALA A 263 -7.51 -30.66 -1.61
N ASP A 264 -7.05 -31.29 -2.69
CA ASP A 264 -7.43 -31.11 -4.10
C ASP A 264 -7.24 -29.73 -4.74
N PHE A 265 -6.22 -29.61 -5.60
CA PHE A 265 -6.35 -29.29 -7.05
C PHE A 265 -4.94 -29.11 -7.66
N HIS A 266 -4.64 -29.87 -8.72
CA HIS A 266 -3.45 -29.69 -9.56
C HIS A 266 -3.58 -28.41 -10.39
N PHE A 267 -2.72 -27.41 -10.17
CA PHE A 267 -2.55 -26.29 -11.11
C PHE A 267 -1.30 -26.53 -11.98
N SER A 268 -1.53 -26.54 -13.30
CA SER A 268 -0.52 -26.78 -14.33
C SER A 268 0.54 -25.67 -14.33
N SER A 269 1.80 -26.05 -14.21
CA SER A 269 2.94 -25.17 -14.40
C SER A 269 3.13 -24.82 -15.89
N TYR A 270 3.27 -23.53 -16.21
CA TYR A 270 3.81 -23.10 -17.49
C TYR A 270 5.34 -23.02 -17.38
N PRO A 271 6.12 -23.71 -18.23
CA PRO A 271 7.57 -23.62 -18.18
C PRO A 271 8.06 -22.38 -18.95
N CYS A 272 8.67 -21.43 -18.23
CA CYS A 272 9.52 -20.40 -18.84
C CYS A 272 10.92 -21.01 -19.08
N SER A 273 11.23 -21.31 -20.34
CA SER A 273 12.52 -21.84 -20.75
C SER A 273 13.52 -20.71 -20.99
N LEU A 274 14.46 -20.52 -20.06
CA LEU A 274 15.69 -19.78 -20.28
C LEU A 274 16.81 -20.80 -20.58
N ALA A 275 17.02 -21.03 -21.88
CA ALA A 275 18.15 -21.80 -22.38
C ALA A 275 19.46 -21.08 -22.05
N THR A 276 20.26 -21.65 -21.14
CA THR A 276 21.64 -21.27 -20.93
C THR A 276 22.52 -22.04 -21.91
N ALA A 277 23.00 -21.36 -22.94
CA ALA A 277 24.02 -21.90 -23.83
C ALA A 277 25.38 -21.91 -23.10
N LYS A 278 25.86 -23.09 -22.72
CA LYS A 278 27.27 -23.31 -22.37
C LYS A 278 28.03 -23.93 -23.54
N LYS A 279 29.23 -23.41 -23.73
CA LYS A 279 30.21 -23.68 -24.80
C LYS A 279 31.25 -24.70 -24.28
N GLY A 280 31.72 -25.59 -25.16
CA GLY A 280 32.86 -26.53 -24.97
C GLY A 280 32.40 -27.94 -24.61
N ASP A 281 32.90 -29.04 -25.18
CA ASP A 281 34.12 -29.26 -25.95
C ASP A 281 34.08 -30.69 -26.58
N MET A 282 34.81 -30.89 -27.69
CA MET A 282 35.31 -32.14 -28.34
C MET A 282 34.48 -33.46 -28.29
N GLY A 283 34.24 -34.20 -29.38
CA GLY A 283 35.05 -34.46 -30.58
C GLY A 283 34.28 -35.30 -31.63
N PRO A 284 34.93 -35.72 -32.73
CA PRO A 284 34.23 -36.21 -33.93
C PRO A 284 34.25 -37.74 -34.02
N GLU A 285 33.11 -38.37 -34.28
CA GLU A 285 33.09 -39.71 -34.88
C GLU A 285 32.08 -39.77 -36.02
N MET A 286 32.63 -40.02 -37.22
CA MET A 286 31.89 -40.48 -38.38
C MET A 286 31.45 -41.93 -38.17
N ALA A 287 30.16 -42.22 -38.40
CA ALA A 287 29.73 -43.54 -38.82
C ALA A 287 28.41 -43.44 -39.62
N THR A 288 28.60 -43.47 -40.94
CA THR A 288 27.77 -44.11 -41.97
C THR A 288 26.57 -44.96 -41.53
N SER A 289 25.45 -44.77 -42.25
CA SER A 289 24.78 -45.78 -43.11
C SER A 289 23.27 -46.03 -42.88
N THR A 290 22.55 -46.09 -44.01
CA THR A 290 21.39 -46.95 -44.34
C THR A 290 20.04 -46.65 -43.65
N LEU A 291 19.03 -46.09 -44.33
CA LEU A 291 18.14 -46.63 -45.39
C LEU A 291 16.82 -47.21 -44.83
N VAL A 292 15.70 -46.70 -45.41
CA VAL A 292 14.39 -47.37 -45.68
C VAL A 292 13.54 -47.67 -44.44
N GLY A 293 12.28 -47.24 -44.29
CA GLY A 293 11.06 -47.27 -45.13
C GLY A 293 9.91 -47.47 -44.11
N ASP A 294 8.65 -47.10 -44.28
CA ASP A 294 7.79 -46.61 -45.35
C ASP A 294 6.94 -45.44 -44.81
#